data_AF-A0A388SN92-F1
#
_entry.id   AF-A0A388SN92-F1
#
_cell.length_a   1.000
_cell.length_b   1.000
_cell.length_c   1.000
_cell.angle_alpha   90.00
_cell.angle_beta   90.00
_cell.angle_gamma   90.00
#
_symmetry.space_group_name_H-M   'P 1'
#
loop_
_entity.id
_entity.type
_entity.pdbx_description
1 polymer ?
#
loop_
_entity_poly.entity_id
_entity_poly.type
_entity_poly.pdbx_seq_one_letter_code
_entity_poly.pdbx_strand_id
1 'polypeptide(L)'
;MPRKVKSVRVPEELSAIDLSGIIAECEKYLRDLESVAMLNQQGEREAAEALLRARQADLGRRVGLKVWEARKQAALERLQKGQNSQAGESA
;
A
#
# COMPACT_ATOMS: atom_id res chain seq x y z
N MET A 1 -4.78 -7.17 -15.36
CA MET A 1 -5.62 -8.32 -14.98
C MET A 1 -7.01 -7.82 -14.60
N PRO A 2 -8.09 -8.55 -14.96
CA PRO A 2 -9.44 -8.20 -14.56
C PRO A 2 -9.55 -8.20 -13.03
N ARG A 3 -10.10 -7.13 -12.45
CA ARG A 3 -10.24 -6.98 -11.00
C ARG A 3 -11.31 -7.95 -10.49
N LYS A 4 -10.90 -9.14 -10.05
CA LYS A 4 -11.78 -10.02 -9.26
C LYS A 4 -11.83 -9.51 -7.84
N VAL A 5 -12.99 -9.00 -7.43
CA VAL A 5 -13.24 -8.65 -6.04
C VAL A 5 -13.34 -9.95 -5.24
N LYS A 6 -12.53 -10.05 -4.19
CA LYS A 6 -12.58 -11.15 -3.22
C LYS A 6 -12.72 -10.56 -1.82
N SER A 7 -13.73 -11.00 -1.09
CA SER A 7 -13.90 -10.62 0.32
C SER A 7 -13.00 -11.50 1.18
N VAL A 8 -12.19 -10.86 2.03
CA VAL A 8 -11.28 -11.54 2.96
C VAL A 8 -11.54 -10.95 4.34
N ARG A 9 -11.59 -11.81 5.38
CA ARG A 9 -11.68 -11.33 6.75
C ARG A 9 -10.33 -10.75 7.16
N VAL A 10 -10.35 -9.53 7.69
CA VAL A 10 -9.17 -8.83 8.18
C VAL A 10 -9.39 -8.38 9.61
N PRO A 11 -8.34 -8.34 10.45
CA PRO A 11 -8.41 -7.75 11.78
C PRO A 11 -8.84 -6.28 11.74
N GLU A 12 -9.52 -5.80 12.78
CA GLU A 12 -10.01 -4.41 12.85
C GLU A 12 -8.88 -3.39 12.79
N GLU A 13 -7.68 -3.74 13.26
CA GLU A 13 -6.50 -2.88 13.25
C GLU A 13 -6.05 -2.55 11.82
N LEU A 14 -6.40 -3.39 10.84
CA LEU A 14 -6.09 -3.18 9.42
C LEU A 14 -7.24 -2.51 8.66
N SER A 15 -8.38 -2.25 9.31
CA SER A 15 -9.57 -1.70 8.65
C SER A 15 -9.36 -0.28 8.11
N ALA A 16 -8.48 0.49 8.76
CA ALA A 16 -8.09 1.83 8.32
C ALA A 16 -7.05 1.85 7.18
N ILE A 17 -6.46 0.70 6.84
CA ILE A 17 -5.43 0.59 5.80
C ILE A 17 -6.10 0.32 4.45
N ASP A 18 -5.69 1.06 3.41
CA ASP A 18 -6.05 0.76 2.02
C ASP A 18 -5.35 -0.52 1.52
N LEU A 19 -5.83 -1.68 1.97
CA LEU A 19 -5.30 -2.99 1.61
C LEU A 19 -5.41 -3.27 0.11
N SER A 20 -6.50 -2.84 -0.52
CA SER A 20 -6.71 -3.00 -1.95
C SER A 20 -5.67 -2.23 -2.75
N GLY A 21 -5.36 -0.99 -2.33
CA GLY A 21 -4.30 -0.19 -2.92
C GLY A 21 -2.92 -0.79 -2.70
N ILE A 22 -2.62 -1.33 -1.51
CA ILE A 22 -1.34 -2.02 -1.25
C ILE A 22 -1.19 -3.22 -2.19
N ILE A 23 -2.21 -4.07 -2.30
CA ILE A 23 -2.21 -5.23 -3.20
C ILE A 23 -2.00 -4.79 -4.64
N ALA A 24 -2.64 -3.71 -5.08
CA ALA A 24 -2.48 -3.19 -6.43
C ALA A 24 -1.05 -2.71 -6.72
N GLU A 25 -0.35 -2.11 -5.75
CA GLU A 25 1.06 -1.73 -5.90
C GLU A 25 1.97 -2.97 -5.95
N CYS A 26 1.70 -3.99 -5.13
CA CYS A 26 2.42 -5.27 -5.21
C CYS A 26 2.21 -5.96 -6.57
N GLU A 27 0.98 -5.95 -7.11
CA GLU A 27 0.69 -6.52 -8.43
C GLU A 27 1.48 -5.81 -9.55
N LYS A 28 1.55 -4.49 -9.51
CA LYS A 28 2.36 -3.72 -10.47
C LYS A 28 3.84 -4.12 -10.39
N TYR A 29 4.38 -4.21 -9.18
CA TYR A 29 5.77 -4.61 -8.96
C TYR A 29 6.06 -6.02 -9.48
N LEU A 30 5.14 -6.98 -9.30
CA LEU A 30 5.30 -8.33 -9.86
C LEU A 30 5.39 -8.29 -11.40
N ARG A 31 4.57 -7.47 -12.07
CA ARG A 31 4.67 -7.28 -13.53
C ARG A 31 5.95 -6.60 -13.97
N ASP A 32 6.47 -5.68 -13.15
CA ASP A 32 7.78 -5.09 -13.42
C ASP A 32 8.89 -6.17 -13.33
N LEU A 33 8.81 -7.10 -12.37
CA LEU A 33 9.76 -8.22 -12.29
C LEU A 33 9.67 -9.16 -13.49
N GLU A 34 8.46 -9.41 -14.00
CA GLU A 34 8.27 -10.14 -15.26
C GLU A 34 8.95 -9.40 -16.43
N SER A 35 8.81 -8.07 -16.48
CA SER A 35 9.46 -7.23 -17.50
C SER A 35 10.99 -7.26 -17.39
N VAL A 36 11.53 -7.22 -16.17
CA VAL A 36 12.97 -7.39 -15.89
C VAL A 36 13.46 -8.76 -16.38
N ALA A 37 12.69 -9.83 -16.16
CA ALA A 37 13.03 -11.16 -16.64
C ALA A 37 13.08 -11.21 -18.18
N MET A 38 12.13 -10.58 -18.87
CA MET A 38 12.15 -10.50 -20.34
C MET A 38 13.36 -9.71 -20.87
N LEU A 39 13.70 -8.56 -20.26
CA LEU A 39 14.86 -7.76 -20.66
C LEU A 39 16.16 -8.56 -20.51
N ASN A 40 16.31 -9.31 -19.42
CA ASN A 40 17.46 -10.19 -19.23
C ASN A 40 17.54 -11.29 -20.31
N GLN A 41 16.41 -11.86 -20.73
CA GLN A 41 16.38 -12.86 -21.81
C GLN A 41 16.77 -12.25 -23.17
N GLN A 42 16.48 -10.96 -23.37
CA GLN A 42 16.85 -10.22 -24.59
C GLN A 42 18.31 -9.72 -24.57
N GLY A 43 19.04 -9.90 -23.46
CA GLY A 43 20.41 -9.40 -23.29
C GLY A 43 20.50 -7.95 -22.81
N GLU A 44 19.37 -7.30 -22.56
CA GLU A 44 19.24 -5.89 -22.14
C GLU A 44 19.46 -5.74 -20.62
N ARG A 45 20.64 -6.15 -20.15
CA ARG A 45 20.95 -6.29 -18.71
C ARG A 45 20.98 -4.96 -17.96
N GLU A 46 21.49 -3.92 -18.59
CA GLU A 46 21.54 -2.57 -18.00
C GLU A 46 20.15 -1.98 -17.84
N ALA A 47 19.27 -2.15 -18.84
CA ALA A 47 17.88 -1.74 -18.77
C ALA A 47 17.11 -2.52 -17.68
N ALA A 48 17.37 -3.82 -17.55
CA ALA A 48 16.78 -4.67 -16.52
C ALA A 48 17.16 -4.19 -15.10
N GLU A 49 18.44 -3.87 -14.87
CA GLU A 49 18.93 -3.36 -13.58
C GLU A 49 18.39 -1.96 -13.26
N ALA A 50 18.34 -1.07 -14.26
CA ALA A 50 17.78 0.27 -14.10
C ALA A 50 16.29 0.20 -13.73
N LEU A 51 15.52 -0.64 -14.42
CA LEU A 51 14.10 -0.87 -14.13
C LEU A 51 13.92 -1.40 -12.70
N LEU A 52 14.68 -2.42 -12.31
CA LEU A 52 14.57 -3.02 -10.98
C LEU A 52 14.84 -2.00 -9.86
N ARG A 53 15.92 -1.23 -9.97
CA ARG A 53 16.28 -0.21 -8.96
C ARG A 53 15.23 0.88 -8.86
N ALA A 54 14.73 1.38 -10.00
CA ALA A 54 13.69 2.41 -10.02
C ALA A 54 12.41 1.92 -9.32
N ARG A 55 12.04 0.65 -9.53
CA ARG A 55 10.80 0.07 -9.00
C ARG A 55 10.85 -0.28 -7.52
N GLN A 56 11.99 -0.79 -7.02
CA GLN A 56 12.15 -1.07 -5.59
C GLN A 56 11.97 0.20 -4.74
N ALA A 57 12.59 1.30 -5.15
CA ALA A 57 12.44 2.57 -4.46
C ALA A 57 11.00 3.11 -4.51
N ASP A 58 10.32 2.92 -5.64
CA ASP A 58 8.95 3.41 -5.80
C ASP A 58 7.92 2.61 -5.00
N LEU A 59 8.05 1.28 -4.98
CA LEU A 59 7.15 0.41 -4.21
C LEU A 59 7.19 0.75 -2.71
N GLY A 60 8.38 0.85 -2.14
CA GLY A 60 8.56 1.19 -0.73
C GLY A 60 7.92 2.52 -0.38
N ARG A 61 8.10 3.55 -1.22
CA ARG A 61 7.46 4.87 -1.03
C ARG A 61 5.94 4.80 -1.07
N ARG A 62 5.37 4.12 -2.07
CA ARG A 62 3.91 4.03 -2.23
C ARG A 62 3.24 3.25 -1.12
N VAL A 63 3.80 2.12 -0.73
CA VAL A 63 3.30 1.32 0.39
C VAL A 63 3.44 2.10 1.69
N GLY A 64 4.61 2.73 1.92
CA GLY A 64 4.85 3.56 3.10
C GLY A 64 3.85 4.71 3.24
N LEU A 65 3.51 5.38 2.14
CA LEU A 65 2.50 6.46 2.14
C LEU A 65 1.13 5.94 2.58
N LYS A 66 0.66 4.82 2.03
CA LYS A 66 -0.64 4.22 2.42
C LYS A 66 -0.68 3.84 3.89
N VAL A 67 0.41 3.28 4.41
CA VAL A 67 0.53 2.96 5.84
C VAL A 67 0.53 4.22 6.69
N TRP A 68 1.24 5.27 6.26
CA TRP A 68 1.28 6.55 6.97
C TRP A 68 -0.09 7.23 7.02
N GLU A 69 -0.82 7.25 5.90
CA GLU A 69 -2.20 7.77 5.82
C GLU A 69 -3.13 7.05 6.79
N ALA A 70 -3.08 5.72 6.83
CA ALA A 70 -3.86 4.91 7.77
C ALA A 70 -3.52 5.23 9.23
N ARG A 71 -2.24 5.41 9.55
CA ARG A 71 -1.80 5.79 10.90
C ARG A 71 -2.29 7.19 11.28
N LYS A 72 -2.25 8.14 10.35
CA LYS A 72 -2.76 9.51 10.55
C LYS A 72 -4.26 9.46 10.83
N GLN A 73 -5.01 8.70 10.04
CA GLN A 73 -6.46 8.53 10.21
C GLN A 73 -6.80 7.92 11.57
N ALA A 74 -6.11 6.83 11.96
CA ALA A 74 -6.30 6.20 13.26
C ALA A 74 -5.98 7.16 14.44
N ALA A 75 -5.00 8.04 14.29
CA ALA A 75 -4.71 9.06 15.30
C ALA A 75 -5.81 10.13 15.40
N LEU A 76 -6.34 10.60 14.26
CA LEU A 76 -7.46 11.55 14.22
C LEU A 76 -8.73 10.97 14.86
N GLU A 77 -9.06 9.72 14.57
CA GLU A 77 -10.23 9.04 15.14
C GLU A 77 -10.11 8.89 16.66
N ARG A 78 -8.91 8.62 17.19
CA ARG A 78 -8.66 8.58 18.63
C ARG A 78 -8.87 9.94 19.29
N LEU A 79 -8.39 11.01 18.66
CA LEU A 79 -8.58 12.38 19.16
C LEU A 79 -10.07 12.77 19.19
N GLN A 80 -10.80 12.45 18.11
CA GLN A 80 -12.25 12.72 18.03
C GLN A 80 -13.04 11.93 19.08
N LYS A 81 -12.71 10.65 19.29
CA LYS A 81 -13.34 9.85 20.36
C LYS A 81 -13.09 10.46 21.73
N GLY A 82 -11.86 10.91 22.02
CA GLY A 82 -11.54 11.56 23.29
C GLY A 82 -12.33 12.85 23.53
N GLN A 83 -12.51 13.67 22.49
CA GLN A 83 -13.29 14.92 22.57
C GLN A 83 -14.78 14.66 22.79
N ASN A 84 -15.36 13.68 22.08
CA ASN A 84 -16.77 13.32 22.25
C ASN A 84 -17.07 12.74 23.63
N SER A 85 -16.14 11.98 24.23
CA SER A 85 -16.29 11.48 25.60
C SER A 85 -16.32 12.61 26.63
N GLN A 86 -15.46 13.63 26.48
CA GLN A 86 -15.42 14.79 27.39
C GLN A 86 -16.65 15.70 27.25
N ALA A 87 -17.19 15.84 26.05
CA ALA A 87 -18.41 16.60 25.80
C ALA A 87 -19.67 15.91 26.36
N GLY A 88 -19.69 14.58 26.40
CA GLY A 88 -20.82 13.80 26.97
C GLY A 88 -20.87 13.75 28.49
N GLU A 89 -19.75 13.96 29.19
CA GLU A 89 -19.71 14.05 30.66
C GLU A 89 -20.02 15.46 31.19
N SER A 90 -20.06 16.47 30.31
CA SER A 90 -20.27 17.88 30.67
C SER A 90 -21.71 18.38 30.42
N ALA A 91 -22.63 17.49 30.03
CA ALA A 91 -24.05 17.76 29.75
C ALA A 91 -24.95 16.91 30.66
#